data_AF-A0A1E7N8J2-F1
#
_entry.id   AF-A0A1E7N8J2-F1
#
_cell.length_a   1.000
_cell.length_b   1.000
_cell.length_c   1.000
_cell.angle_alpha   90.00
_cell.angle_beta   90.00
_cell.angle_gamma   90.00
#
_symmetry.space_group_name_H-M   'P 1'
#
loop_
_entity.id
_entity.type
_entity.pdbx_description
1 polymer ?
#
loop_
_entity_poly.entity_id
_entity_poly.type
_entity_poly.pdbx_seq_one_letter_code
_entity_poly.pdbx_strand_id
1 'polypeptide(L)'
;MSASPHTPAAFTVTSTTTAPIDAGAVSEILASCLGSEASQYHAVIAVRAPVASSTTDGVVIAVNSANQYVQCESKGHKGNSRSVPPTFINDRLWGTGHLIEYFDSFSAPAGAGQSLSLGAGHYTPDVAKVTISYGDDPTQYPAVMAGGAFVHTAAISTSPNGNSFPPDPYVHAYDADGKEIYNQKTQPTVKGTRQ
;
A
#
# COMPACT_ATOMS: atom_id res chain seq x y z
N MET A 1 29.11 25.23 -14.95
CA MET A 1 28.01 24.23 -14.91
C MET A 1 26.91 24.83 -14.05
N SER A 2 25.90 25.44 -14.67
CA SER A 2 24.73 25.94 -13.92
C SER A 2 23.87 24.75 -13.54
N ALA A 3 23.71 24.51 -12.24
CA ALA A 3 22.69 23.61 -11.74
C ALA A 3 21.33 24.17 -12.16
N SER A 4 20.57 23.40 -12.94
CA SER A 4 19.16 23.72 -13.18
C SER A 4 18.45 23.88 -11.83
N PRO A 5 17.64 24.93 -11.62
CA PRO A 5 16.90 25.05 -10.37
C PRO A 5 15.96 23.85 -10.28
N HIS A 6 16.17 23.00 -9.27
CA HIS A 6 15.22 21.94 -8.93
C HIS A 6 13.90 22.63 -8.61
N THR A 7 12.88 22.44 -9.46
CA THR A 7 11.51 22.84 -9.16
C THR A 7 11.17 22.25 -7.79
N PRO A 8 10.73 23.05 -6.80
CA PRO A 8 10.31 22.53 -5.51
C PRO A 8 9.27 21.42 -5.73
N ALA A 9 9.42 20.29 -5.04
CA ALA A 9 8.46 19.21 -5.14
C ALA A 9 7.06 19.75 -4.81
N ALA A 10 6.08 19.45 -5.67
CA ALA A 10 4.69 19.88 -5.48
C ALA A 10 4.03 19.28 -4.22
N PHE A 11 4.71 18.33 -3.59
CA PHE A 11 4.28 17.62 -2.41
C PHE A 11 5.47 17.37 -1.46
N THR A 12 5.18 16.93 -0.25
CA THR A 12 6.15 16.46 0.72
C THR A 12 5.57 15.25 1.45
N VAL A 13 6.31 14.15 1.48
CA VAL A 13 6.01 13.01 2.37
C VAL A 13 6.43 13.43 3.77
N THR A 14 5.44 13.66 4.63
CA THR A 14 5.65 14.15 6.01
C THR A 14 5.89 13.02 7.01
N SER A 15 5.35 11.84 6.74
CA SER A 15 5.58 10.64 7.55
C SER A 15 5.18 9.38 6.80
N THR A 16 5.94 8.30 6.99
CA THR A 16 5.56 6.92 6.63
C THR A 16 5.56 6.01 7.85
N THR A 17 5.70 6.59 9.04
CA THR A 17 5.83 5.83 10.29
C THR A 17 4.49 5.25 10.68
N THR A 18 4.44 3.94 10.83
CA THR A 18 3.26 3.19 11.27
C THR A 18 3.42 2.71 12.70
N ALA A 19 2.31 2.55 13.40
CA ALA A 19 2.24 1.83 14.69
C ALA A 19 1.46 0.52 14.51
N PRO A 20 1.75 -0.55 15.28
CA PRO A 20 0.97 -1.77 15.24
C PRO A 20 -0.48 -1.52 15.70
N ILE A 21 -1.42 -2.31 15.18
CA ILE A 21 -2.79 -2.39 15.71
C ILE A 21 -2.83 -3.47 16.79
N ASP A 22 -3.45 -3.17 17.94
CA ASP A 22 -3.62 -4.13 19.02
C ASP A 22 -4.38 -5.39 18.58
N ALA A 23 -3.94 -6.57 19.03
CA ALA A 23 -4.49 -7.86 18.61
C ALA A 23 -6.02 -8.00 18.83
N GLY A 24 -6.55 -7.39 19.89
CA GLY A 24 -8.00 -7.35 20.14
C GLY A 24 -8.74 -6.58 19.04
N ALA A 25 -8.22 -5.42 18.65
CA ALA A 25 -8.78 -4.60 17.56
C ALA A 25 -8.61 -5.30 16.19
N VAL A 26 -7.53 -6.04 15.97
CA VAL A 26 -7.35 -6.83 14.73
C VAL A 26 -8.49 -7.84 14.55
N SER A 27 -8.84 -8.57 15.62
CA SER A 27 -9.95 -9.53 15.57
C SER A 27 -11.29 -8.86 15.27
N GLU A 28 -11.56 -7.69 15.89
CA GLU A 28 -12.78 -6.90 15.64
C GLU A 28 -12.84 -6.37 14.20
N ILE A 29 -11.71 -5.88 13.66
CA ILE A 29 -11.60 -5.40 12.28
C ILE A 29 -11.88 -6.54 11.30
N LEU A 30 -11.27 -7.71 11.49
CA LEU A 30 -11.48 -8.87 10.62
C LEU A 30 -12.92 -9.37 10.70
N ALA A 31 -13.49 -9.48 11.91
CA ALA A 31 -14.89 -9.87 12.09
C ALA A 31 -15.85 -8.89 11.40
N SER A 32 -15.60 -7.59 11.51
CA SER A 32 -16.38 -6.55 10.83
C SER A 32 -16.24 -6.60 9.30
N CYS A 33 -15.05 -6.92 8.80
CA CYS A 33 -14.72 -6.91 7.38
C CYS A 33 -15.18 -8.17 6.63
N LEU A 34 -15.04 -9.34 7.27
CA LEU A 34 -15.23 -10.66 6.66
C LEU A 34 -16.46 -11.40 7.19
N GLY A 35 -17.09 -10.93 8.26
CA GLY A 35 -18.23 -11.59 8.88
C GLY A 35 -17.87 -12.98 9.39
N SER A 36 -18.68 -13.99 9.01
CA SER A 36 -18.51 -15.38 9.43
C SER A 36 -17.18 -16.00 8.99
N GLU A 37 -16.59 -15.49 7.90
CA GLU A 37 -15.37 -16.06 7.32
C GLU A 37 -14.11 -15.60 8.06
N ALA A 38 -14.20 -14.63 8.98
CA ALA A 38 -13.04 -14.05 9.66
C ALA A 38 -12.16 -15.09 10.36
N SER A 39 -12.76 -16.15 10.92
CA SER A 39 -12.05 -17.23 11.61
C SER A 39 -11.18 -18.09 10.70
N GLN A 40 -11.36 -18.01 9.37
CA GLN A 40 -10.56 -18.73 8.38
C GLN A 40 -9.29 -17.97 7.99
N TYR A 41 -9.16 -16.71 8.40
CA TYR A 41 -8.06 -15.83 8.03
C TYR A 41 -7.16 -15.54 9.23
N HIS A 42 -5.85 -15.50 8.98
CA HIS A 42 -4.83 -15.11 9.93
C HIS A 42 -4.20 -13.78 9.52
N ALA A 43 -4.17 -12.79 10.41
CA ALA A 43 -3.54 -11.51 10.13
C ALA A 43 -2.02 -11.65 9.98
N VAL A 44 -1.47 -11.14 8.87
CA VAL A 44 -0.03 -11.09 8.60
C VAL A 44 0.56 -9.69 8.74
N ILE A 45 -0.24 -8.64 8.47
CA ILE A 45 0.12 -7.24 8.72
C ILE A 45 -1.06 -6.55 9.38
N ALA A 46 -0.81 -5.78 10.43
CA ALA A 46 -1.83 -4.96 11.07
C ALA A 46 -1.20 -3.65 11.59
N VAL A 47 -1.43 -2.56 10.88
CA VAL A 47 -0.76 -1.28 11.14
C VAL A 47 -1.70 -0.08 11.03
N ARG A 48 -1.51 0.90 11.91
CA ARG A 48 -2.11 2.23 11.83
C ARG A 48 -1.36 3.07 10.81
N ALA A 49 -2.12 3.86 10.05
CA ALA A 49 -1.58 4.87 9.16
C ALA A 49 -1.00 6.06 9.97
N PRO A 50 0.00 6.78 9.43
CA PRO A 50 0.61 7.95 10.09
C PRO A 50 -0.39 9.09 10.33
N VAL A 51 -1.44 9.16 9.51
CA VAL A 51 -2.56 10.11 9.63
C VAL A 51 -3.86 9.39 9.31
N ALA A 52 -4.96 9.84 9.92
CA ALA A 52 -6.28 9.25 9.69
C ALA A 52 -7.09 10.08 8.70
N SER A 53 -7.69 9.42 7.72
CA SER A 53 -8.76 10.01 6.91
C SER A 53 -10.11 9.91 7.64
N SER A 54 -11.16 10.42 6.99
CA SER A 54 -12.53 10.28 7.48
C SER A 54 -12.98 8.81 7.56
N THR A 55 -12.47 7.95 6.68
CA THR A 55 -12.93 6.55 6.52
C THR A 55 -11.89 5.50 6.88
N THR A 56 -10.62 5.87 7.05
CA THR A 56 -9.56 4.94 7.42
C THR A 56 -8.52 5.56 8.36
N ASP A 57 -7.94 4.76 9.24
CA ASP A 57 -6.80 5.08 10.10
C ASP A 57 -5.75 3.94 10.15
N GLY A 58 -5.89 2.94 9.28
CA GLY A 58 -5.05 1.76 9.31
C GLY A 58 -5.56 0.68 8.37
N VAL A 59 -4.83 -0.44 8.36
CA VAL A 59 -5.11 -1.58 7.51
C VAL A 59 -4.67 -2.87 8.19
N VAL A 60 -5.47 -3.92 7.97
CA VAL A 60 -5.15 -5.31 8.31
C VAL A 60 -5.11 -6.11 7.02
N ILE A 61 -3.99 -6.80 6.78
CA ILE A 61 -3.88 -7.83 5.76
C ILE A 61 -3.91 -9.18 6.44
N ALA A 62 -4.78 -10.07 5.96
CA ALA A 62 -4.91 -11.42 6.49
C ALA A 62 -4.95 -12.46 5.37
N VAL A 63 -4.50 -13.68 5.64
CA VAL A 63 -4.38 -14.79 4.69
C VAL A 63 -5.07 -16.03 5.23
N ASN A 64 -5.74 -16.79 4.36
CA ASN A 64 -6.33 -18.08 4.73
C ASN A 64 -5.40 -19.26 4.35
N SER A 65 -5.80 -20.49 4.70
CA SER A 65 -5.04 -21.70 4.39
C SER A 65 -4.89 -22.01 2.90
N ALA A 66 -5.68 -21.38 2.04
CA ALA A 66 -5.57 -21.46 0.58
C ALA A 66 -4.63 -20.38 -0.01
N ASN A 67 -3.86 -19.68 0.82
CA ASN A 67 -3.02 -18.54 0.44
C ASN A 67 -3.80 -17.41 -0.24
N GLN A 68 -5.09 -17.27 0.08
CA GLN A 68 -5.88 -16.14 -0.34
C GLN A 68 -5.76 -15.05 0.72
N TYR A 69 -5.22 -13.91 0.35
CA TYR A 69 -5.21 -12.74 1.23
C TYR A 69 -6.36 -11.80 0.96
N VAL A 70 -6.63 -10.99 1.98
CA VAL A 70 -7.62 -9.94 1.98
C VAL A 70 -7.07 -8.71 2.68
N GLN A 71 -7.47 -7.53 2.19
CA GLN A 71 -7.20 -6.24 2.78
C GLN A 71 -8.47 -5.71 3.45
N CYS A 72 -8.37 -5.41 4.75
CA CYS A 72 -9.40 -4.74 5.52
C CYS A 72 -8.87 -3.38 5.97
N GLU A 73 -9.33 -2.31 5.32
CA GLU A 73 -9.11 -0.95 5.82
C GLU A 73 -9.84 -0.78 7.13
N SER A 74 -9.22 -0.13 8.10
CA SER A 74 -9.80 0.08 9.41
C SER A 74 -10.18 1.53 9.67
N LYS A 75 -11.29 1.75 10.37
CA LYS A 75 -11.53 2.99 11.13
C LYS A 75 -11.87 2.64 12.56
N GLY A 76 -11.02 3.04 13.49
CA GLY A 76 -11.05 2.54 14.86
C GLY A 76 -10.87 1.03 14.87
N HIS A 77 -11.91 0.32 15.29
CA HIS A 77 -11.92 -1.15 15.39
C HIS A 77 -12.82 -1.81 14.34
N LYS A 78 -13.31 -1.05 13.36
CA LYS A 78 -14.17 -1.55 12.29
C LYS A 78 -13.40 -1.66 10.99
N GLY A 79 -13.67 -2.71 10.24
CA GLY A 79 -13.03 -2.99 8.96
C GLY A 79 -14.00 -2.90 7.79
N ASN A 80 -13.54 -2.44 6.63
CA ASN A 80 -14.20 -2.61 5.35
C ASN A 80 -13.24 -3.19 4.30
N SER A 81 -13.76 -4.08 3.46
CA SER A 81 -13.05 -4.50 2.26
C SER A 81 -13.45 -3.58 1.11
N ARG A 82 -12.46 -3.01 0.40
CA ARG A 82 -12.73 -2.29 -0.86
C ARG A 82 -13.05 -3.22 -2.04
N SER A 83 -12.79 -4.51 -1.86
CA SER A 83 -13.06 -5.54 -2.85
C SER A 83 -14.32 -6.30 -2.41
N VAL A 84 -15.48 -5.98 -2.99
CA VAL A 84 -16.70 -6.76 -2.76
C VAL A 84 -17.34 -7.17 -4.09
N PRO A 85 -17.57 -8.48 -4.33
CA PRO A 85 -17.08 -9.56 -3.48
C PRO A 85 -15.53 -9.57 -3.44
N PRO A 86 -14.91 -9.96 -2.31
CA PRO A 86 -13.46 -10.00 -2.16
C PRO A 86 -12.90 -10.78 -3.34
N THR A 87 -12.22 -10.07 -4.23
CA THR A 87 -11.56 -10.73 -5.35
C THR A 87 -10.29 -11.28 -4.75
N PHE A 88 -10.25 -12.60 -4.65
CA PHE A 88 -9.09 -13.34 -4.22
C PHE A 88 -7.89 -12.90 -5.05
N ILE A 89 -6.75 -12.73 -4.38
CA ILE A 89 -5.51 -12.18 -4.96
C ILE A 89 -5.08 -12.91 -6.22
N ASN A 90 -5.38 -14.19 -6.30
CA ASN A 90 -5.05 -15.03 -7.45
C ASN A 90 -5.88 -14.72 -8.71
N ASP A 91 -6.90 -13.86 -8.63
CA ASP A 91 -7.87 -13.62 -9.72
C ASP A 91 -8.09 -12.13 -10.07
N ARG A 92 -7.38 -11.16 -9.46
CA ARG A 92 -7.52 -9.73 -9.80
C ARG A 92 -6.34 -9.20 -10.64
N LEU A 93 -6.55 -9.23 -11.95
CA LEU A 93 -5.95 -8.36 -12.98
C LEU A 93 -4.43 -8.32 -13.19
N TRP A 94 -3.65 -9.23 -12.60
CA TRP A 94 -2.28 -9.53 -13.02
C TRP A 94 -2.07 -11.03 -12.78
N GLY A 95 -2.06 -11.84 -13.85
CA GLY A 95 -2.10 -13.30 -13.73
C GLY A 95 -0.86 -13.88 -13.04
N THR A 96 -0.99 -15.11 -12.53
CA THR A 96 0.09 -15.87 -11.86
C THR A 96 1.46 -15.69 -12.55
N GLY A 97 2.46 -15.19 -11.82
CA GLY A 97 3.85 -15.08 -12.30
C GLY A 97 4.52 -13.70 -12.19
N HIS A 98 3.93 -12.74 -11.48
CA HIS A 98 4.54 -11.41 -11.26
C HIS A 98 5.25 -11.33 -9.90
N LEU A 99 6.39 -10.62 -9.86
CA LEU A 99 7.19 -10.43 -8.63
C LEU A 99 6.43 -9.63 -7.56
N ILE A 100 5.57 -8.70 -8.00
CA ILE A 100 4.73 -7.83 -7.18
C ILE A 100 3.32 -7.83 -7.77
N GLU A 101 2.30 -8.02 -6.94
CA GLU A 101 0.88 -7.92 -7.31
C GLU A 101 0.18 -6.94 -6.38
N TYR A 102 -0.52 -5.94 -6.94
CA TYR A 102 -1.15 -4.87 -6.15
C TYR A 102 -2.58 -5.24 -5.76
N PHE A 103 -2.96 -5.08 -4.49
CA PHE A 103 -4.32 -5.34 -4.00
C PHE A 103 -5.22 -4.13 -4.25
N ASP A 104 -4.83 -2.99 -3.71
CA ASP A 104 -5.49 -1.70 -3.85
C ASP A 104 -4.53 -0.59 -3.43
N SER A 105 -4.62 0.57 -4.08
CA SER A 105 -3.99 1.81 -3.65
C SER A 105 -4.98 2.95 -3.75
N PHE A 106 -4.99 3.81 -2.76
CA PHE A 106 -5.72 5.06 -2.84
C PHE A 106 -5.04 6.16 -2.08
N SER A 107 -5.51 7.37 -2.37
CA SER A 107 -5.23 8.53 -1.55
C SER A 107 -6.53 9.17 -1.09
N ALA A 108 -6.58 9.61 0.17
CA ALA A 108 -7.76 10.25 0.76
C ALA A 108 -7.35 11.43 1.65
N PRO A 109 -8.14 12.51 1.74
CA PRO A 109 -7.85 13.62 2.65
C PRO A 109 -7.78 13.16 4.12
N ALA A 110 -6.76 13.63 4.86
CA ALA A 110 -6.50 13.30 6.26
C ALA A 110 -6.56 14.49 7.22
N GLY A 111 -7.05 15.65 6.74
CA GLY A 111 -7.12 16.91 7.50
C GLY A 111 -5.80 17.70 7.46
N ALA A 112 -5.83 18.95 7.94
CA ALA A 112 -4.65 19.83 8.03
C ALA A 112 -3.83 19.98 6.72
N GLY A 113 -4.49 19.90 5.56
CA GLY A 113 -3.81 19.96 4.25
C GLY A 113 -3.02 18.70 3.88
N GLN A 114 -3.21 17.61 4.62
CA GLN A 114 -2.58 16.32 4.36
C GLN A 114 -3.56 15.37 3.66
N SER A 115 -2.98 14.48 2.85
CA SER A 115 -3.63 13.29 2.33
C SER A 115 -2.94 12.06 2.90
N LEU A 116 -3.71 11.04 3.24
CA LEU A 116 -3.24 9.68 3.42
C LEU A 116 -3.08 9.04 2.05
N SER A 117 -1.91 8.53 1.73
CA SER A 117 -1.72 7.50 0.69
C SER A 117 -1.62 6.15 1.38
N LEU A 118 -2.37 5.16 0.91
CA LEU A 118 -2.34 3.81 1.43
C LEU A 118 -2.42 2.82 0.27
N GLY A 119 -1.59 1.79 0.31
CA GLY A 119 -1.75 0.66 -0.58
C GLY A 119 -1.11 -0.60 -0.04
N ALA A 120 -1.50 -1.73 -0.61
CA ALA A 120 -0.97 -3.02 -0.23
C ALA A 120 -0.86 -3.94 -1.45
N GLY A 121 -0.03 -4.96 -1.32
CA GLY A 121 0.16 -5.96 -2.37
C GLY A 121 0.85 -7.22 -1.87
N HIS A 122 1.01 -8.18 -2.77
CA HIS A 122 1.72 -9.43 -2.58
C HIS A 122 3.11 -9.34 -3.24
N TYR A 123 4.06 -10.10 -2.71
CA TYR A 123 5.39 -10.27 -3.30
C TYR A 123 5.81 -11.75 -3.33
N THR A 124 6.60 -12.12 -4.33
CA THR A 124 7.19 -13.46 -4.42
C THR A 124 8.36 -13.64 -3.43
N PRO A 125 8.71 -14.87 -3.03
CA PRO A 125 9.80 -15.14 -2.08
C PRO A 125 11.18 -14.55 -2.45
N ASP A 126 11.44 -14.30 -3.74
CA ASP A 126 12.68 -13.67 -4.21
C ASP A 126 12.80 -12.18 -3.81
N VAL A 127 11.71 -11.56 -3.36
CA VAL A 127 11.68 -10.18 -2.88
C VAL A 127 12.03 -10.13 -1.39
N ALA A 128 13.17 -9.54 -1.06
CA ALA A 128 13.62 -9.33 0.30
C ALA A 128 13.27 -7.94 0.87
N LYS A 129 13.02 -6.95 -0.01
CA LYS A 129 12.67 -5.59 0.39
C LYS A 129 11.75 -4.94 -0.64
N VAL A 130 10.75 -4.22 -0.15
CA VAL A 130 9.84 -3.38 -0.93
C VAL A 130 9.95 -1.95 -0.45
N THR A 131 10.05 -1.01 -1.39
CA THR A 131 10.06 0.42 -1.10
C THR A 131 9.13 1.17 -2.05
N ILE A 132 8.67 2.34 -1.63
CA ILE A 132 7.74 3.17 -2.39
C ILE A 132 8.38 4.52 -2.66
N SER A 133 8.39 4.94 -3.91
CA SER A 133 8.61 6.34 -4.28
C SER A 133 7.28 6.99 -4.62
N TYR A 134 7.23 8.31 -4.61
CA TYR A 134 6.03 9.08 -4.89
C TYR A 134 6.29 10.04 -6.05
N GLY A 135 5.49 9.95 -7.11
CA GLY A 135 5.63 10.79 -8.30
C GLY A 135 7.02 10.70 -8.93
N ASP A 136 7.63 11.86 -9.18
CA ASP A 136 8.98 11.94 -9.73
C ASP A 136 10.10 12.00 -8.70
N ASP A 137 9.78 11.90 -7.40
CA ASP A 137 10.78 11.92 -6.33
C ASP A 137 11.58 10.61 -6.32
N PRO A 138 12.93 10.66 -6.39
CA PRO A 138 13.76 9.46 -6.27
C PRO A 138 13.81 8.88 -4.85
N THR A 139 13.30 9.60 -3.85
CA THR A 139 13.28 9.15 -2.46
C THR A 139 12.38 7.93 -2.30
N GLN A 140 12.94 6.87 -1.74
CA GLN A 140 12.25 5.60 -1.52
C GLN A 140 12.03 5.35 -0.03
N TYR A 141 10.79 5.08 0.34
CA TYR A 141 10.36 4.80 1.70
C TYR A 141 10.10 3.30 1.88
N PRO A 142 10.53 2.65 2.97
CA PRO A 142 10.28 1.23 3.18
C PRO A 142 8.79 0.94 3.33
N ALA A 143 8.33 -0.14 2.71
CA ALA A 143 7.03 -0.73 2.99
C ALA A 143 7.13 -1.68 4.20
N VAL A 144 6.02 -1.86 4.91
CA VAL A 144 5.87 -2.93 5.90
C VAL A 144 5.68 -4.23 5.16
N MET A 145 6.47 -5.26 5.45
CA MET A 145 6.40 -6.57 4.79
C MET A 145 6.25 -7.68 5.81
N ALA A 146 5.33 -8.61 5.59
CA ALA A 146 5.20 -9.84 6.36
C ALA A 146 4.33 -10.87 5.64
N GLY A 147 4.69 -12.15 5.78
CA GLY A 147 3.88 -13.28 5.32
C GLY A 147 3.55 -13.25 3.83
N GLY A 148 4.43 -12.74 2.96
CA GLY A 148 4.19 -12.62 1.51
C GLY A 148 3.40 -11.37 1.09
N ALA A 149 2.94 -10.55 2.03
CA ALA A 149 2.26 -9.28 1.76
C ALA A 149 3.11 -8.07 2.15
N PHE A 150 2.89 -6.95 1.48
CA PHE A 150 3.40 -5.65 1.86
C PHE A 150 2.29 -4.60 1.99
N VAL A 151 2.52 -3.60 2.82
CA VAL A 151 1.68 -2.42 3.02
C VAL A 151 2.56 -1.19 2.98
N HIS A 152 2.10 -0.14 2.32
CA HIS A 152 2.65 1.20 2.49
C HIS A 152 1.56 2.18 2.91
N THR A 153 1.97 3.12 3.75
CA THR A 153 1.13 4.24 4.15
C THR A 153 2.00 5.49 4.24
N ALA A 154 1.48 6.63 3.81
CA ALA A 154 2.17 7.90 3.89
C ALA A 154 1.20 9.04 4.18
N ALA A 155 1.65 9.98 5.00
CA ALA A 155 1.06 11.29 5.15
C ALA A 155 1.74 12.25 4.18
N ILE A 156 1.00 12.76 3.20
CA ILE A 156 1.52 13.63 2.14
C ILE A 156 0.87 15.00 2.24
N SER A 157 1.69 16.04 2.38
CA SER A 157 1.24 17.42 2.25
C SER A 157 1.45 17.88 0.81
N THR A 158 0.47 18.53 0.21
CA THR A 158 0.62 19.18 -1.10
C THR A 158 0.76 20.69 -0.91
N SER A 159 1.46 21.37 -1.84
CA SER A 159 1.67 22.80 -1.74
C SER A 159 0.32 23.56 -1.70
N PRO A 160 0.19 24.67 -0.94
CA PRO A 160 -1.07 25.41 -0.75
C PRO A 160 -1.77 25.89 -2.02
N ASN A 161 -1.12 25.81 -3.18
CA ASN A 161 -1.65 26.19 -4.49
C ASN A 161 -2.69 25.20 -5.05
N GLY A 162 -3.27 24.34 -4.19
CA GLY A 162 -4.67 23.91 -4.25
C GLY A 162 -5.06 22.87 -5.30
N ASN A 163 -4.26 22.64 -6.34
CA ASN A 163 -4.61 21.75 -7.46
C ASN A 163 -3.71 20.52 -7.60
N SER A 164 -2.81 20.27 -6.65
CA SER A 164 -1.96 19.09 -6.71
C SER A 164 -2.68 17.91 -6.08
N PHE A 165 -3.14 16.99 -6.93
CA PHE A 165 -3.50 15.64 -6.51
C PHE A 165 -2.29 15.00 -5.78
N PRO A 166 -2.53 14.15 -4.77
CA PRO A 166 -1.44 13.40 -4.15
C PRO A 166 -0.69 12.61 -5.24
N PRO A 167 0.64 12.57 -5.19
CA PRO A 167 1.46 11.91 -6.21
C PRO A 167 1.16 10.41 -6.27
N ASP A 168 1.30 9.83 -7.45
CA ASP A 168 1.17 8.38 -7.62
C ASP A 168 2.27 7.65 -6.87
N PRO A 169 1.96 6.59 -6.10
CA PRO A 169 2.97 5.73 -5.51
C PRO A 169 3.54 4.76 -6.57
N TYR A 170 4.86 4.58 -6.57
CA TYR A 170 5.54 3.57 -7.38
C TYR A 170 6.25 2.56 -6.49
N VAL A 171 5.98 1.28 -6.71
CA VAL A 171 6.61 0.18 -5.98
C VAL A 171 7.95 -0.19 -6.61
N HIS A 172 8.93 -0.41 -5.74
CA HIS A 172 10.23 -0.97 -6.05
C HIS A 172 10.43 -2.23 -5.22
N ALA A 173 11.01 -3.27 -5.81
CA ALA A 173 11.33 -4.50 -5.12
C ALA A 173 12.79 -4.89 -5.35
N TYR A 174 13.40 -5.45 -4.30
CA TYR A 174 14.81 -5.80 -4.26
C TYR A 174 14.98 -7.23 -3.77
N ASP A 175 15.98 -7.92 -4.31
CA ASP A 175 16.43 -9.22 -3.80
C ASP A 175 17.27 -9.06 -2.51
N ALA A 176 17.71 -10.21 -1.96
CA ALA A 176 18.50 -10.26 -0.73
C ALA A 176 19.89 -9.62 -0.85
N ASP A 177 20.42 -9.52 -2.07
CA ASP A 177 21.69 -8.83 -2.36
C ASP A 177 21.51 -7.30 -2.50
N GLY A 178 20.26 -6.82 -2.42
CA GLY A 178 19.91 -5.42 -2.54
C GLY A 178 19.85 -4.92 -3.97
N LYS A 179 19.83 -5.81 -4.97
CA LYS A 179 19.63 -5.45 -6.37
C LYS A 179 18.15 -5.21 -6.63
N GLU A 180 17.84 -4.11 -7.31
CA GLU A 180 16.47 -3.83 -7.76
C GLU A 180 16.06 -4.84 -8.83
N ILE A 181 15.03 -5.63 -8.54
CA ILE A 181 14.49 -6.67 -9.44
C ILE A 181 13.13 -6.27 -10.03
N TYR A 182 12.50 -5.23 -9.47
CA TYR A 182 11.25 -4.67 -9.98
C TYR A 182 11.18 -3.17 -9.71
N ASN A 183 10.70 -2.41 -10.69
CA ASN A 183 10.48 -0.97 -10.59
C ASN A 183 9.23 -0.59 -11.39
N GLN A 184 8.12 -0.35 -10.69
CA GLN A 184 6.82 -0.06 -11.29
C GLN A 184 6.83 1.14 -12.24
N LYS A 185 7.72 2.12 -12.01
CA LYS A 185 7.83 3.32 -12.84
C LYS A 185 8.41 3.03 -14.23
N THR A 186 9.40 2.13 -14.31
CA THR A 186 10.12 1.80 -15.55
C THR A 186 9.64 0.52 -16.22
N GLN A 187 8.92 -0.31 -15.47
CA GLN A 187 8.28 -1.53 -15.95
C GLN A 187 6.75 -1.35 -15.85
N PRO A 188 6.17 -0.40 -16.61
CA PRO A 188 4.75 -0.07 -16.49
C PRO A 188 3.85 -1.25 -16.83
N THR A 189 2.69 -1.21 -16.20
CA THR A 189 1.51 -2.08 -16.26
C THR A 189 0.80 -2.13 -17.62
N VAL A 190 1.53 -2.10 -18.74
CA VAL A 190 0.90 -2.23 -20.07
C VAL A 190 1.60 -3.30 -20.87
N LYS A 191 0.86 -4.39 -21.15
CA LYS A 191 1.15 -5.30 -22.25
C LYS A 191 1.31 -4.43 -23.50
N GLY A 192 2.51 -4.38 -24.08
CA GLY A 192 2.71 -3.68 -25.34
C GLY A 192 1.66 -4.14 -26.35
N THR A 193 0.73 -3.25 -26.70
CA THR A 193 -0.02 -3.37 -27.95
C THR A 193 0.98 -3.09 -29.06
N ARG A 194 1.64 -4.15 -29.53
CA ARG A 194 1.90 -4.23 -30.97
C ARG A 194 0.54 -4.40 -31.63
N GLN A 195 0.03 -3.34 -32.24
CA GLN A 195 -0.36 -3.36 -33.66
C GLN A 195 0.10 -2.05 -34.28
#